data_AF-A0A9Q4A5P6-F1
#
_entry.id   AF-A0A9Q4A5P6-F1
#
_cell.length_a   1.000
_cell.length_b   1.000
_cell.length_c   1.000
_cell.angle_alpha   90.00
_cell.angle_beta   90.00
_cell.angle_gamma   90.00
#
_symmetry.space_group_name_H-M   'P 1'
#
loop_
_entity.id
_entity.type
_entity.pdbx_description
1 polymer ?
#
loop_
_entity_poly.entity_id
_entity_poly.type
_entity_poly.pdbx_seq_one_letter_code
_entity_poly.pdbx_strand_id
1 'polypeptide(L)'
;MLEVWNVSSEISAWEQAVREKGAVRTDLGIFGAGLDFAIALEALAVKLAGQQSSISAARKTLFNISSEKAATFLGKTLAQKLTEKVTGRLVGLFFSGWFLSAANAVDAWYAWQWNDQALYGYLLISFGGLAGSLGTLFGAAAPLLKLTMLGWAALLLIGVGVGLVLILSSTPLESWLENGPFGESNSIDRYLQDPSEAFYRLTSLLAGISISIEKNPYYQPHAKFDSHAELPHAIRSADTVIRLQSRLPGLIDNLENFSIQAECRQCRVTERINNQGVPYRAHIDIADRPETPKAQRLYADALELFFITPINNFSPTGSSRHYYQWAVRAQFIITDGKEKYYFPAPPLRDPPQYGQDWSRPTFTKINQPFWADEVTYKAPAND
;
A
#
# COMPACT_ATOMS: atom_id res chain seq x y z
N MET A 1 -6.03 7.10 14.83
CA MET A 1 -5.18 7.43 13.67
C MET A 1 -5.29 6.41 12.55
N LEU A 2 -5.54 5.12 12.83
CA LEU A 2 -5.62 4.10 11.81
C LEU A 2 -6.77 4.32 10.81
N GLU A 3 -8.03 4.44 11.21
CA GLU A 3 -9.15 4.19 10.27
C GLU A 3 -9.25 5.08 9.02
N VAL A 4 -9.31 6.41 9.11
CA VAL A 4 -9.44 7.28 7.90
C VAL A 4 -8.16 7.30 7.07
N TRP A 5 -7.00 7.25 7.73
CA TRP A 5 -5.70 7.27 7.06
C TRP A 5 -5.42 5.92 6.41
N ASN A 6 -5.82 4.82 7.06
CA ASN A 6 -5.84 3.47 6.51
C ASN A 6 -6.81 3.40 5.34
N VAL A 7 -8.00 4.00 5.42
CA VAL A 7 -8.92 4.03 4.27
C VAL A 7 -8.31 4.79 3.10
N SER A 8 -7.69 5.95 3.32
CA SER A 8 -7.01 6.69 2.24
C SER A 8 -5.81 5.93 1.67
N SER A 9 -5.03 5.25 2.52
CA SER A 9 -3.88 4.47 2.07
C SER A 9 -4.29 3.20 1.35
N GLU A 10 -5.33 2.52 1.83
CA GLU A 10 -5.93 1.34 1.18
C GLU A 10 -6.56 1.72 -0.16
N ILE A 11 -7.25 2.87 -0.25
CA ILE A 11 -7.75 3.40 -1.54
C ILE A 11 -6.58 3.68 -2.49
N SER A 12 -5.50 4.28 -2.01
CA SER A 12 -4.34 4.60 -2.86
C SER A 12 -3.60 3.33 -3.31
N ALA A 13 -3.47 2.34 -2.42
CA ALA A 13 -2.94 1.02 -2.73
C ALA A 13 -3.83 0.25 -3.70
N TRP A 14 -5.15 0.38 -3.57
CA TRP A 14 -6.14 -0.16 -4.51
C TRP A 14 -5.99 0.49 -5.89
N GLU A 15 -5.93 1.82 -5.96
CA GLU A 15 -5.72 2.55 -7.22
C GLU A 15 -4.41 2.16 -7.89
N GLN A 16 -3.33 1.99 -7.11
CA GLN A 16 -2.04 1.49 -7.60
C GLN A 16 -2.17 0.06 -8.12
N ALA A 17 -2.79 -0.85 -7.37
CA ALA A 17 -2.99 -2.24 -7.81
C ALA A 17 -3.82 -2.33 -9.10
N VAL A 18 -4.82 -1.46 -9.27
CA VAL A 18 -5.62 -1.37 -10.50
C VAL A 18 -4.77 -0.86 -11.67
N ARG A 19 -3.88 0.12 -11.46
CA ARG A 19 -3.00 0.63 -12.53
C ARG A 19 -1.92 -0.37 -12.93
N GLU A 20 -1.29 -1.02 -11.95
CA GLU A 20 -0.23 -1.99 -12.20
C GLU A 20 -0.77 -3.29 -12.79
N LYS A 21 -1.82 -3.86 -12.17
CA LYS A 21 -2.26 -5.25 -12.42
C LYS A 21 -3.67 -5.39 -13.00
N GLY A 22 -4.39 -4.28 -13.14
CA GLY A 22 -5.74 -4.23 -13.72
C GLY A 22 -6.88 -4.47 -12.71
N ALA A 23 -8.07 -3.98 -13.07
CA ALA A 23 -9.27 -4.02 -12.21
C ALA A 23 -9.72 -5.44 -11.87
N VAL A 24 -9.66 -6.37 -12.83
CA VAL A 24 -10.12 -7.76 -12.65
C VAL A 24 -9.38 -8.48 -11.52
N ARG A 25 -8.05 -8.31 -11.46
CA ARG A 25 -7.22 -8.89 -10.39
C ARG A 25 -7.62 -8.32 -9.03
N THR A 26 -7.81 -7.01 -8.96
CA THR A 26 -8.12 -6.32 -7.71
C THR A 26 -9.49 -6.70 -7.18
N ASP A 27 -10.49 -6.83 -8.06
CA ASP A 27 -11.84 -7.27 -7.68
C ASP A 27 -11.82 -8.70 -7.13
N LEU A 28 -11.10 -9.64 -7.77
CA LEU A 28 -10.93 -11.01 -7.27
C LEU A 28 -10.35 -11.05 -5.86
N GLY A 29 -9.35 -10.19 -5.58
CA GLY A 29 -8.75 -10.06 -4.25
C GLY A 29 -9.76 -9.56 -3.21
N ILE A 30 -10.54 -8.52 -3.53
CA ILE A 30 -11.56 -7.96 -2.64
C ILE A 30 -12.65 -8.99 -2.33
N PHE A 31 -13.18 -9.67 -3.35
CA PHE A 31 -14.21 -10.67 -3.15
C PHE A 31 -13.70 -11.86 -2.33
N GLY A 32 -12.48 -12.34 -2.61
CA GLY A 32 -11.85 -13.41 -1.83
C GLY A 32 -11.67 -13.03 -0.35
N ALA A 33 -11.07 -11.87 -0.08
CA ALA A 33 -10.83 -11.39 1.27
C ALA A 33 -12.14 -11.14 2.04
N GLY A 34 -13.15 -10.58 1.39
CA GLY A 34 -14.47 -10.35 1.99
C GLY A 34 -15.18 -11.66 2.35
N LEU A 35 -15.07 -12.68 1.49
CA LEU A 35 -15.62 -14.00 1.74
C LEU A 35 -14.90 -14.70 2.91
N ASP A 36 -13.57 -14.65 2.95
CA ASP A 36 -12.78 -15.19 4.06
C ASP A 36 -13.11 -14.51 5.39
N PHE A 37 -13.25 -13.19 5.38
CA PHE A 37 -13.65 -12.43 6.57
C PHE A 37 -15.03 -12.85 7.08
N ALA A 38 -16.01 -13.01 6.19
CA ALA A 38 -17.34 -13.48 6.56
C ALA A 38 -17.31 -14.90 7.17
N ILE A 39 -16.51 -15.80 6.60
CA ILE A 39 -16.32 -17.16 7.11
C ILE A 39 -15.63 -17.16 8.48
N ALA A 40 -14.61 -16.32 8.66
CA ALA A 40 -13.90 -16.18 9.93
C ALA A 40 -14.80 -15.61 11.03
N LEU A 41 -15.61 -14.59 10.72
CA LEU A 41 -16.60 -14.03 11.63
C LEU A 41 -17.64 -15.06 12.05
N GLU A 42 -18.15 -15.86 11.11
CA GLU A 42 -19.06 -16.96 11.42
C GLU A 42 -18.42 -17.96 12.40
N ALA A 43 -17.17 -18.35 12.12
CA ALA A 43 -16.45 -19.30 12.96
C ALA A 43 -16.19 -18.75 14.38
N LEU A 44 -15.82 -17.47 14.48
CA LEU A 44 -15.62 -16.78 15.75
C LEU A 44 -16.93 -16.64 16.53
N ALA A 45 -18.01 -16.20 15.87
CA ALA A 45 -19.32 -16.02 16.49
C ALA A 45 -19.86 -17.34 17.06
N VAL A 46 -19.70 -18.45 16.34
CA VAL A 46 -20.09 -19.78 16.84
C VAL A 46 -19.24 -20.21 18.04
N LYS A 47 -17.94 -19.88 18.05
CA LYS A 47 -17.04 -20.21 19.16
C LYS A 47 -17.38 -19.41 20.43
N LEU A 48 -17.85 -18.17 20.28
CA LEU A 48 -18.20 -17.29 21.40
C LEU A 48 -19.64 -17.50 21.91
N ALA A 49 -20.62 -17.70 21.02
CA ALA A 49 -22.03 -17.80 21.39
C ALA A 49 -22.48 -19.20 21.85
N GLY A 50 -21.58 -20.19 21.81
CA GLY A 50 -21.94 -21.59 22.01
C GLY A 50 -22.80 -22.14 20.87
N GLN A 51 -22.99 -23.47 20.86
CA GLN A 51 -23.51 -24.25 19.73
C GLN A 51 -24.97 -23.96 19.33
N GLN A 52 -25.64 -22.99 19.98
CA GLN A 52 -27.10 -22.80 19.98
C GLN A 52 -27.59 -21.49 19.33
N SER A 53 -26.71 -20.72 18.66
CA SER A 53 -27.10 -19.45 18.04
C SER A 53 -27.70 -19.61 16.63
N SER A 54 -28.65 -18.73 16.30
CA SER A 54 -29.26 -18.54 14.98
C SER A 54 -28.26 -18.15 13.87
N ILE A 55 -26.99 -17.89 14.24
CA ILE A 55 -25.86 -17.54 13.36
C ILE A 55 -25.31 -18.78 12.63
N SER A 56 -25.71 -19.99 13.03
CA SER A 56 -25.35 -21.27 12.39
C SER A 56 -26.02 -21.52 11.02
N ALA A 57 -26.70 -20.53 10.43
CA ALA A 57 -27.41 -20.67 9.15
C ALA A 57 -26.50 -21.18 8.01
N ALA A 58 -25.24 -20.74 7.96
CA ALA A 58 -24.26 -21.22 6.98
C ALA A 58 -23.84 -22.69 7.19
N ARG A 59 -24.09 -23.28 8.37
CA ARG A 59 -23.82 -24.70 8.69
C ARG A 59 -25.01 -25.61 8.45
N LYS A 60 -26.17 -25.05 8.08
CA LYS A 60 -27.30 -25.87 7.62
C LYS A 60 -26.91 -26.55 6.30
N THR A 61 -27.26 -27.81 6.19
CA THR A 61 -27.12 -28.56 4.95
C THR A 61 -28.01 -27.92 3.90
N LEU A 62 -27.41 -27.46 2.80
CA LEU A 62 -28.12 -26.92 1.65
C LEU A 62 -28.63 -28.04 0.76
N PHE A 63 -27.80 -29.03 0.49
CA PHE A 63 -28.15 -30.21 -0.28
C PHE A 63 -27.26 -31.41 0.10
N ASN A 64 -27.79 -32.61 -0.13
CA ASN A 64 -27.06 -33.85 0.03
C ASN A 64 -26.64 -34.39 -1.33
N ILE A 65 -25.38 -34.78 -1.45
CA ILE A 65 -24.86 -35.47 -2.62
C ILE A 65 -25.15 -36.97 -2.44
N SER A 66 -25.83 -37.56 -3.42
CA SER A 66 -26.05 -39.01 -3.47
C SER A 66 -24.73 -39.71 -3.81
N SER A 67 -24.30 -40.64 -2.94
CA SER A 67 -23.11 -41.46 -3.12
C SER A 67 -23.19 -42.36 -4.37
N GLU A 68 -24.40 -42.82 -4.73
CA GLU A 68 -24.63 -43.60 -5.95
C GLU A 68 -24.36 -42.78 -7.22
N LYS A 69 -24.92 -41.55 -7.31
CA LYS A 69 -24.68 -40.65 -8.44
C LYS A 69 -23.21 -40.20 -8.51
N ALA A 70 -22.60 -39.93 -7.35
CA ALA A 70 -21.18 -39.59 -7.28
C ALA A 70 -20.28 -40.75 -7.72
N ALA A 71 -20.63 -41.99 -7.37
CA ALA A 71 -19.87 -43.18 -7.78
C ALA A 71 -19.95 -43.45 -9.29
N THR A 72 -21.06 -43.07 -9.94
CA THR A 72 -21.18 -43.16 -11.41
C THR A 72 -20.27 -42.16 -12.12
N PHE A 73 -20.07 -40.96 -11.56
CA PHE A 73 -19.30 -39.89 -12.23
C PHE A 73 -17.82 -39.86 -11.84
N LEU A 74 -17.50 -40.06 -10.56
CA LEU A 74 -16.13 -39.94 -10.01
C LEU A 74 -15.47 -41.30 -9.73
N GLY A 75 -16.21 -42.40 -9.90
CA GLY A 75 -15.80 -43.74 -9.50
C GLY A 75 -16.00 -44.01 -8.00
N LYS A 76 -16.10 -45.30 -7.63
CA LYS A 76 -16.44 -45.75 -6.25
C LYS A 76 -15.47 -45.22 -5.19
N THR A 77 -14.17 -45.20 -5.49
CA THR A 77 -13.12 -44.83 -4.52
C THR A 77 -13.14 -43.34 -4.16
N LEU A 78 -13.42 -42.47 -5.14
CA LEU A 78 -13.47 -41.02 -4.92
C LEU A 78 -14.81 -40.60 -4.31
N ALA A 79 -15.90 -41.25 -4.74
CA ALA A 79 -17.25 -41.01 -4.22
C ALA A 79 -17.36 -41.32 -2.72
N GLN A 80 -16.65 -42.34 -2.23
CA GLN A 80 -16.59 -42.65 -0.79
C GLN A 80 -15.86 -41.59 0.05
N LYS A 81 -14.96 -40.80 -0.56
CA LYS A 81 -14.22 -39.73 0.12
C LYS A 81 -14.88 -38.35 -0.05
N LEU A 82 -15.95 -38.27 -0.84
CA LEU A 82 -16.67 -37.04 -1.12
C LEU A 82 -17.54 -36.65 0.09
N THR A 83 -17.62 -35.36 0.37
CA THR A 83 -18.49 -34.83 1.42
C THR A 83 -19.95 -34.92 1.01
N GLU A 84 -20.71 -35.80 1.68
CA GLU A 84 -22.13 -36.06 1.37
C GLU A 84 -23.05 -34.89 1.73
N LYS A 85 -22.73 -34.13 2.78
CA LYS A 85 -23.55 -33.00 3.27
C LYS A 85 -22.90 -31.68 2.87
N VAL A 86 -23.46 -30.99 1.88
CA VAL A 86 -22.96 -29.69 1.47
C VAL A 86 -23.62 -28.60 2.30
N THR A 87 -22.82 -27.82 3.00
CA THR A 87 -23.26 -26.67 3.81
C THR A 87 -22.88 -25.37 3.12
N GLY A 88 -23.56 -24.26 3.46
CA GLY A 88 -23.19 -22.93 2.95
C GLY A 88 -21.74 -22.56 3.26
N ARG A 89 -21.21 -23.00 4.41
CA ARG A 89 -19.82 -22.82 4.80
C ARG A 89 -18.85 -23.58 3.90
N LEU A 90 -19.18 -24.82 3.52
CA LEU A 90 -18.36 -25.60 2.57
C LEU A 90 -18.33 -24.93 1.20
N VAL A 91 -19.48 -24.44 0.73
CA VAL A 91 -19.57 -23.67 -0.52
C VAL A 91 -18.71 -22.41 -0.45
N GLY A 92 -18.79 -21.66 0.66
CA GLY A 92 -17.95 -20.48 0.89
C GLY A 92 -16.46 -20.79 0.89
N LEU A 93 -16.02 -21.82 1.62
CA LEU A 93 -14.62 -22.23 1.65
C LEU A 93 -14.12 -22.71 0.28
N PHE A 94 -14.96 -23.42 -0.47
CA PHE A 94 -14.65 -23.86 -1.83
C PHE A 94 -14.40 -22.66 -2.74
N PHE A 95 -15.33 -21.72 -2.81
CA PHE A 95 -15.18 -20.53 -3.65
C PHE A 95 -14.06 -19.61 -3.17
N SER A 96 -13.80 -19.54 -1.87
CA SER A 96 -12.67 -18.76 -1.34
C SER A 96 -11.34 -19.28 -1.89
N GLY A 97 -11.11 -20.60 -1.82
CA GLY A 97 -9.90 -21.21 -2.39
C GLY A 97 -9.75 -20.97 -3.89
N TRP A 98 -10.87 -20.90 -4.63
CA TRP A 98 -10.87 -20.55 -6.05
C TRP A 98 -10.54 -19.08 -6.30
N PHE A 99 -11.10 -18.14 -5.53
CA PHE A 99 -10.76 -16.72 -5.65
C PHE A 99 -9.28 -16.49 -5.34
N LEU A 100 -8.77 -17.11 -4.28
CA LEU A 100 -7.34 -17.08 -3.95
C LEU A 100 -6.50 -17.64 -5.11
N SER A 101 -6.90 -18.78 -5.68
CA SER A 101 -6.19 -19.38 -6.80
C SER A 101 -6.18 -18.49 -8.04
N ALA A 102 -7.34 -17.96 -8.42
CA ALA A 102 -7.48 -17.11 -9.60
C ALA A 102 -6.69 -15.80 -9.45
N ALA A 103 -6.80 -15.12 -8.31
CA ALA A 103 -6.05 -13.89 -8.05
C ALA A 103 -4.53 -14.13 -8.14
N ASN A 104 -4.03 -15.21 -7.54
CA ASN A 104 -2.61 -15.53 -7.58
C ASN A 104 -2.15 -16.09 -8.93
N ALA A 105 -3.04 -16.69 -9.73
CA ALA A 105 -2.72 -17.06 -11.11
C ALA A 105 -2.54 -15.82 -12.00
N VAL A 106 -3.33 -14.77 -11.77
CA VAL A 106 -3.14 -13.48 -12.43
C VAL A 106 -1.86 -12.79 -11.94
N ASP A 107 -1.57 -12.83 -10.65
CA ASP A 107 -0.30 -12.30 -10.10
C ASP A 107 0.92 -13.06 -10.65
N ALA A 108 0.82 -14.39 -10.80
CA ALA A 108 1.84 -15.22 -11.45
C ALA A 108 2.02 -14.80 -12.91
N TRP A 109 0.93 -14.71 -13.68
CA TRP A 109 0.99 -14.25 -15.07
C TRP A 109 1.66 -12.88 -15.20
N TYR A 110 1.34 -11.94 -14.31
CA TYR A 110 1.96 -10.63 -14.29
C TYR A 110 3.44 -10.68 -13.92
N ALA A 111 3.82 -11.45 -12.90
CA ALA A 111 5.22 -11.66 -12.53
C ALA A 111 6.03 -12.27 -13.69
N TRP A 112 5.45 -13.24 -14.41
CA TRP A 112 6.08 -13.80 -15.61
C TRP A 112 6.31 -12.76 -16.70
N GLN A 113 5.34 -11.87 -16.93
CA GLN A 113 5.49 -10.79 -17.91
C GLN A 113 6.58 -9.77 -17.57
N TRP A 114 6.87 -9.59 -16.28
CA TRP A 114 7.90 -8.69 -15.75
C TRP A 114 9.23 -9.39 -15.44
N ASN A 115 9.37 -10.67 -15.86
CA ASN A 115 10.50 -11.53 -15.55
C ASN A 115 10.82 -11.69 -14.04
N ASP A 116 9.82 -11.44 -13.18
CA ASP A 116 9.95 -11.47 -11.72
C ASP A 116 9.90 -12.92 -11.19
N GLN A 117 10.94 -13.31 -10.44
CA GLN A 117 11.06 -14.66 -9.88
C GLN A 117 9.98 -14.99 -8.84
N ALA A 118 9.24 -13.99 -8.33
CA ALA A 118 8.06 -14.18 -7.49
C ALA A 118 6.95 -15.01 -8.15
N LEU A 119 7.00 -15.18 -9.49
CA LEU A 119 6.13 -16.09 -10.26
C LEU A 119 5.93 -17.44 -9.56
N TYR A 120 7.01 -18.09 -9.15
CA TYR A 120 6.94 -19.42 -8.54
C TYR A 120 6.19 -19.40 -7.20
N GLY A 121 6.37 -18.33 -6.42
CA GLY A 121 5.65 -18.13 -5.18
C GLY A 121 4.15 -17.96 -5.41
N TYR A 122 3.74 -17.13 -6.37
CA TYR A 122 2.33 -16.94 -6.74
C TYR A 122 1.69 -18.22 -7.29
N LEU A 123 2.41 -19.01 -8.09
CA LEU A 123 1.93 -20.31 -8.55
C LEU A 123 1.70 -21.29 -7.40
N LEU A 124 2.61 -21.35 -6.42
CA LEU A 124 2.42 -22.19 -5.23
C LEU A 124 1.21 -21.77 -4.41
N ILE A 125 1.00 -20.46 -4.19
CA ILE A 125 -0.21 -19.96 -3.51
C ILE A 125 -1.45 -20.35 -4.32
N SER A 126 -1.40 -20.24 -5.66
CA SER A 126 -2.52 -20.59 -6.51
C SER A 126 -2.89 -22.07 -6.42
N PHE A 127 -1.90 -22.96 -6.51
CA PHE A 127 -2.10 -24.39 -6.29
C PHE A 127 -2.56 -24.71 -4.87
N GLY A 128 -2.08 -23.97 -3.87
CA GLY A 128 -2.55 -24.07 -2.49
C GLY A 128 -4.04 -23.72 -2.35
N GLY A 129 -4.51 -22.68 -3.03
CA GLY A 129 -5.93 -22.33 -3.10
C GLY A 129 -6.80 -23.45 -3.71
N LEU A 130 -6.34 -24.04 -4.83
CA LEU A 130 -7.02 -25.19 -5.44
C LEU A 130 -7.03 -26.40 -4.50
N ALA A 131 -5.87 -26.76 -3.91
CA ALA A 131 -5.76 -27.85 -2.96
C ALA A 131 -6.67 -27.65 -1.74
N GLY A 132 -6.78 -26.41 -1.24
CA GLY A 132 -7.69 -26.03 -0.16
C GLY A 132 -9.15 -26.22 -0.56
N SER A 133 -9.55 -25.73 -1.74
CA SER A 133 -10.91 -25.90 -2.25
C SER A 133 -11.28 -27.38 -2.41
N LEU A 134 -10.39 -28.20 -2.99
CA LEU A 134 -10.60 -29.64 -3.12
C LEU A 134 -10.61 -30.34 -1.76
N GLY A 135 -9.79 -29.90 -0.82
CA GLY A 135 -9.76 -30.40 0.55
C GLY A 135 -11.07 -30.20 1.29
N THR A 136 -11.88 -29.20 0.92
CA THR A 136 -13.24 -29.00 1.46
C THR A 136 -14.26 -29.99 0.89
N LEU A 137 -14.12 -30.39 -0.38
CA LEU A 137 -15.02 -31.34 -1.05
C LEU A 137 -14.72 -32.80 -0.69
N PHE A 138 -13.45 -33.12 -0.44
CA PHE A 138 -13.01 -34.48 -0.11
C PHE A 138 -12.74 -34.66 1.40
N GLY A 139 -13.49 -33.94 2.22
CA GLY A 139 -13.31 -33.83 3.67
C GLY A 139 -13.65 -35.08 4.48
N ALA A 140 -14.12 -36.17 3.84
CA ALA A 140 -14.39 -37.45 4.51
C ALA A 140 -13.10 -38.26 4.79
N ALA A 141 -11.93 -37.79 4.34
CA ALA A 141 -10.64 -38.39 4.67
C ALA A 141 -10.25 -38.10 6.14
N ALA A 142 -9.57 -39.06 6.79
CA ALA A 142 -9.17 -38.98 8.19
C ALA A 142 -8.46 -37.63 8.51
N PRO A 143 -9.01 -36.80 9.41
CA PRO A 143 -8.43 -35.50 9.70
C PRO A 143 -7.19 -35.67 10.61
N LEU A 144 -6.05 -35.12 10.19
CA LEU A 144 -4.89 -34.94 11.03
C LEU A 144 -4.97 -33.54 11.67
N LEU A 145 -5.04 -33.47 13.00
CA LEU A 145 -5.21 -32.19 13.73
C LEU A 145 -6.42 -31.36 13.23
N LYS A 146 -7.54 -32.04 12.91
CA LYS A 146 -8.79 -31.44 12.38
C LYS A 146 -8.69 -30.84 10.96
N LEU A 147 -7.57 -31.05 10.25
CA LEU A 147 -7.40 -30.68 8.85
C LEU A 147 -7.27 -31.94 7.97
N THR A 148 -7.76 -31.87 6.74
CA THR A 148 -7.57 -32.94 5.74
C THR A 148 -6.12 -32.95 5.26
N MET A 149 -5.64 -34.06 4.68
CA MET A 149 -4.30 -34.09 4.06
C MET A 149 -4.13 -33.00 2.99
N LEU A 150 -5.19 -32.77 2.19
CA LEU A 150 -5.23 -31.66 1.24
C LEU A 150 -5.22 -30.28 1.92
N GLY A 151 -5.86 -30.15 3.08
CA GLY A 151 -5.78 -28.93 3.89
C GLY A 151 -4.37 -28.63 4.40
N TRP A 152 -3.62 -29.66 4.81
CA TRP A 152 -2.19 -29.51 5.16
C TRP A 152 -1.33 -29.17 3.95
N ALA A 153 -1.55 -29.84 2.81
CA ALA A 153 -0.86 -29.52 1.57
C ALA A 153 -1.13 -28.07 1.14
N ALA A 154 -2.38 -27.61 1.23
CA ALA A 154 -2.76 -26.23 0.96
C ALA A 154 -2.01 -25.24 1.85
N LEU A 155 -1.98 -25.49 3.16
CA LEU A 155 -1.29 -24.63 4.13
C LEU A 155 0.22 -24.55 3.85
N LEU A 156 0.86 -25.68 3.54
CA LEU A 156 2.28 -25.71 3.20
C LEU A 156 2.55 -24.96 1.89
N LEU A 157 1.78 -25.21 0.84
CA LEU A 157 1.92 -24.55 -0.46
C LEU A 157 1.76 -23.03 -0.34
N ILE A 158 0.74 -22.57 0.39
CA ILE A 158 0.51 -21.15 0.64
C ILE A 158 1.66 -20.56 1.46
N GLY A 159 2.07 -21.21 2.55
CA GLY A 159 3.13 -20.72 3.43
C GLY A 159 4.49 -20.61 2.72
N VAL A 160 4.89 -21.65 1.99
CA VAL A 160 6.11 -21.63 1.17
C VAL A 160 5.97 -20.62 0.04
N GLY A 161 4.82 -20.56 -0.63
CA GLY A 161 4.55 -19.61 -1.70
C GLY A 161 4.71 -18.16 -1.25
N VAL A 162 4.11 -17.79 -0.11
CA VAL A 162 4.28 -16.46 0.50
C VAL A 162 5.76 -16.20 0.84
N GLY A 163 6.46 -17.18 1.41
CA GLY A 163 7.89 -17.08 1.70
C GLY A 163 8.72 -16.80 0.44
N LEU A 164 8.44 -17.51 -0.66
CA LEU A 164 9.11 -17.30 -1.94
C LEU A 164 8.78 -15.92 -2.53
N VAL A 165 7.53 -15.47 -2.49
CA VAL A 165 7.18 -14.11 -2.96
C VAL A 165 8.00 -13.08 -2.19
N LEU A 166 8.10 -13.18 -0.86
CA LEU A 166 8.84 -12.20 -0.07
C LEU A 166 10.35 -12.20 -0.32
N ILE A 167 10.94 -13.35 -0.69
CA ILE A 167 12.38 -13.50 -0.89
C ILE A 167 12.79 -13.24 -2.34
N LEU A 168 11.94 -13.61 -3.31
CA LEU A 168 12.25 -13.59 -4.73
C LEU A 168 11.61 -12.41 -5.49
N SER A 169 10.79 -11.59 -4.82
CA SER A 169 10.25 -10.37 -5.46
C SER A 169 11.40 -9.46 -5.85
N SER A 170 11.49 -9.17 -7.14
CA SER A 170 12.53 -8.30 -7.67
C SER A 170 12.43 -6.89 -7.08
N THR A 171 13.57 -6.31 -6.76
CA THR A 171 13.62 -4.89 -6.36
C THR A 171 13.29 -3.98 -7.56
N PRO A 172 12.92 -2.71 -7.35
CA PRO A 172 12.70 -1.79 -8.47
C PRO A 172 13.94 -1.69 -9.39
N LEU A 173 15.15 -1.63 -8.82
CA LEU A 173 16.37 -1.58 -9.62
C LEU A 173 16.58 -2.84 -10.46
N GLU A 174 16.33 -4.02 -9.89
CA GLU A 174 16.42 -5.30 -10.60
C GLU A 174 15.38 -5.39 -11.73
N SER A 175 14.12 -5.00 -11.45
CA SER A 175 13.08 -4.91 -12.47
C SER A 175 13.45 -3.96 -13.61
N TRP A 176 14.12 -2.84 -13.29
CA TRP A 176 14.64 -1.91 -14.30
C TRP A 176 15.80 -2.52 -15.11
N LEU A 177 16.71 -3.26 -14.48
CA LEU A 177 17.83 -3.90 -15.17
C LEU A 177 17.36 -4.99 -16.13
N GLU A 178 16.37 -5.80 -15.72
CA GLU A 178 15.87 -6.93 -16.51
C GLU A 178 14.93 -6.52 -17.65
N ASN A 179 14.16 -5.44 -17.47
CA ASN A 179 13.13 -5.00 -18.43
C ASN A 179 13.45 -3.66 -19.13
N GLY A 180 14.53 -3.00 -18.71
CA GLY A 180 15.00 -1.73 -19.27
C GLY A 180 15.71 -1.89 -20.62
N PRO A 181 16.50 -0.89 -21.05
CA PRO A 181 17.04 -0.80 -22.40
C PRO A 181 18.11 -1.87 -22.72
N PHE A 182 18.61 -2.58 -21.71
CA PHE A 182 19.56 -3.68 -21.85
C PHE A 182 18.91 -5.07 -21.65
N GLY A 183 17.64 -5.09 -21.31
CA GLY A 183 16.88 -6.27 -20.94
C GLY A 183 16.16 -6.95 -22.11
N GLU A 184 15.41 -7.99 -21.80
CA GLU A 184 14.56 -8.65 -22.80
C GLU A 184 13.30 -7.81 -23.07
N SER A 185 12.98 -7.61 -24.36
CA SER A 185 11.84 -6.77 -24.73
C SER A 185 10.51 -7.52 -24.53
N ASN A 186 9.75 -7.14 -23.51
CA ASN A 186 8.37 -7.58 -23.32
C ASN A 186 7.35 -6.54 -23.79
N SER A 187 6.15 -7.01 -24.16
CA SER A 187 5.11 -6.14 -24.74
C SER A 187 4.56 -5.07 -23.77
N ILE A 188 4.73 -5.27 -22.47
CA ILE A 188 4.24 -4.40 -21.39
C ILE A 188 5.23 -3.28 -21.05
N ASP A 189 6.50 -3.48 -21.35
CA ASP A 189 7.60 -2.60 -20.92
C ASP A 189 8.10 -1.72 -22.07
N ARG A 190 7.27 -1.52 -23.11
CA ARG A 190 7.67 -0.74 -24.30
C ARG A 190 8.21 0.65 -23.97
N TYR A 191 7.74 1.25 -22.88
CA TYR A 191 8.23 2.55 -22.42
C TYR A 191 9.57 2.45 -21.66
N LEU A 192 9.88 1.32 -21.03
CA LEU A 192 11.20 1.06 -20.43
C LEU A 192 12.25 0.64 -21.46
N GLN A 193 11.83 0.30 -22.67
CA GLN A 193 12.72 0.07 -23.82
C GLN A 193 13.16 1.38 -24.48
N ASP A 194 12.44 2.49 -24.28
CA ASP A 194 12.91 3.81 -24.68
C ASP A 194 14.05 4.24 -23.76
N PRO A 195 15.29 4.43 -24.26
CA PRO A 195 16.43 4.79 -23.43
C PRO A 195 16.21 6.08 -22.63
N SER A 196 15.43 7.02 -23.16
CA SER A 196 15.18 8.32 -22.51
C SER A 196 14.28 8.17 -21.29
N GLU A 197 13.13 7.53 -21.45
CA GLU A 197 12.17 7.25 -20.39
C GLU A 197 12.77 6.28 -19.35
N ALA A 198 13.52 5.27 -19.79
CA ALA A 198 14.20 4.35 -18.90
C ALA A 198 15.24 5.06 -18.03
N PHE A 199 16.06 5.94 -18.62
CA PHE A 199 17.03 6.74 -17.88
C PHE A 199 16.34 7.69 -16.90
N TYR A 200 15.26 8.35 -17.33
CA TYR A 200 14.46 9.21 -16.46
C TYR A 200 13.93 8.45 -15.23
N ARG A 201 13.39 7.25 -15.42
CA ARG A 201 12.90 6.40 -14.30
C ARG A 201 14.03 5.92 -13.41
N LEU A 202 15.18 5.53 -13.97
CA LEU A 202 16.37 5.18 -13.18
C LEU A 202 16.84 6.35 -12.32
N THR A 203 16.95 7.54 -12.91
CA THR A 203 17.33 8.76 -12.18
C THR A 203 16.36 9.02 -11.04
N SER A 204 15.06 8.77 -11.22
CA SER A 204 14.09 8.87 -10.13
C SER A 204 14.27 7.81 -9.03
N LEU A 205 14.68 6.58 -9.36
CA LEU A 205 14.98 5.56 -8.34
C LEU A 205 16.20 5.95 -7.52
N LEU A 206 17.23 6.50 -8.18
CA LEU A 206 18.48 6.92 -7.54
C LEU A 206 18.36 8.28 -6.83
N ALA A 207 17.34 9.07 -7.17
CA ALA A 207 17.05 10.37 -6.58
C ALA A 207 16.89 10.33 -5.06
N GLY A 208 16.50 9.19 -4.48
CA GLY A 208 16.40 9.00 -3.03
C GLY A 208 15.60 10.09 -2.33
N ILE A 209 14.46 10.48 -2.91
CA ILE A 209 13.62 11.57 -2.39
C ILE A 209 13.11 11.18 -1.01
N SER A 210 13.26 12.08 -0.04
CA SER A 210 12.69 11.89 1.30
C SER A 210 12.12 13.19 1.85
N ILE A 211 11.11 13.05 2.70
CA ILE A 211 10.44 14.13 3.41
C ILE A 211 10.53 13.81 4.90
N SER A 212 11.10 14.73 5.68
CA SER A 212 11.08 14.67 7.13
C SER A 212 10.38 15.90 7.71
N ILE A 213 9.62 15.68 8.79
CA ILE A 213 8.91 16.73 9.53
C ILE A 213 9.39 16.61 10.97
N GLU A 214 10.20 17.58 11.39
CA GLU A 214 10.92 17.54 12.66
C GLU A 214 10.67 18.82 13.46
N LYS A 215 10.92 18.77 14.77
CA LYS A 215 10.99 19.99 15.58
C LYS A 215 12.27 20.74 15.24
N ASN A 216 12.17 22.05 15.08
CA ASN A 216 13.35 22.86 14.82
C ASN A 216 14.28 22.86 16.05
N PRO A 217 15.51 22.33 15.95
CA PRO A 217 16.44 22.31 17.09
C PRO A 217 16.89 23.71 17.52
N TYR A 218 16.76 24.72 16.65
CA TYR A 218 17.13 26.10 16.92
C TYR A 218 15.97 26.98 17.40
N TYR A 219 14.81 26.38 17.67
CA TYR A 219 13.62 27.12 18.07
C TYR A 219 13.80 27.80 19.42
N GLN A 220 13.48 29.10 19.46
CA GLN A 220 13.48 29.93 20.66
C GLN A 220 12.08 30.53 20.86
N PRO A 221 11.32 30.14 21.91
CA PRO A 221 9.92 30.53 22.12
C PRO A 221 9.61 32.03 22.12
N HIS A 222 10.64 32.88 22.30
CA HIS A 222 10.54 34.35 22.25
C HIS A 222 11.75 34.96 21.53
N ALA A 223 12.12 34.40 20.37
CA ALA A 223 13.22 34.93 19.56
C ALA A 223 13.00 36.42 19.28
N LYS A 224 13.95 37.26 19.69
CA LYS A 224 13.99 38.68 19.32
C LYS A 224 14.82 38.85 18.06
N PHE A 225 14.47 39.89 17.28
CA PHE A 225 15.27 40.29 16.14
C PHE A 225 16.64 40.75 16.64
N ASP A 226 17.69 40.08 16.17
CA ASP A 226 19.08 40.36 16.49
C ASP A 226 19.88 40.21 15.19
N SER A 227 20.47 41.31 14.74
CA SER A 227 21.27 41.37 13.50
C SER A 227 22.66 40.73 13.64
N HIS A 228 23.11 40.48 14.87
CA HIS A 228 24.40 39.86 15.15
C HIS A 228 24.30 38.36 15.44
N ALA A 229 23.08 37.81 15.52
CA ALA A 229 22.87 36.39 15.72
C ALA A 229 23.30 35.59 14.49
N GLU A 230 24.00 34.48 14.73
CA GLU A 230 24.47 33.56 13.68
C GLU A 230 23.32 32.99 12.83
N LEU A 231 22.16 32.74 13.47
CA LEU A 231 20.96 32.29 12.79
C LEU A 231 19.91 33.41 12.69
N PRO A 232 19.34 33.64 11.49
CA PRO A 232 18.28 34.61 11.28
C PRO A 232 17.09 34.43 12.22
N HIS A 233 16.47 35.55 12.59
CA HIS A 233 15.27 35.56 13.44
C HIS A 233 14.16 34.65 12.91
N ALA A 234 13.94 34.66 11.59
CA ALA A 234 12.90 33.85 10.95
C ALA A 234 13.08 32.34 11.20
N ILE A 235 14.33 31.83 11.22
CA ILE A 235 14.63 30.44 11.55
C ILE A 235 14.42 30.18 13.04
N ARG A 236 14.95 31.05 13.92
CA ARG A 236 14.83 30.88 15.38
C ARG A 236 13.39 30.99 15.90
N SER A 237 12.53 31.70 15.17
CA SER A 237 11.11 31.90 15.52
C SER A 237 10.20 30.75 15.07
N ALA A 238 10.67 29.86 14.19
CA ALA A 238 9.91 28.73 13.68
C ALA A 238 10.13 27.49 14.56
N ASP A 239 9.07 26.77 14.92
CA ASP A 239 9.15 25.61 15.81
C ASP A 239 9.29 24.28 15.05
N THR A 240 9.02 24.30 13.75
CA THR A 240 8.94 23.11 12.90
C THR A 240 9.80 23.28 11.66
N VAL A 241 10.54 22.22 11.31
CA VAL A 241 11.34 22.14 10.08
C VAL A 241 10.80 21.00 9.22
N ILE A 242 10.51 21.32 7.96
CA ILE A 242 10.17 20.34 6.93
C ILE A 242 11.38 20.25 6.01
N ARG A 243 12.02 19.08 5.96
CA ARG A 243 13.21 18.84 5.15
C ARG A 243 12.83 17.96 3.96
N LEU A 244 13.10 18.47 2.77
CA LEU A 244 12.95 17.77 1.50
C LEU A 244 14.35 17.38 1.02
N GLN A 245 14.71 16.10 1.06
CA GLN A 245 16.03 15.63 0.64
C GLN A 245 15.95 14.93 -0.71
N SER A 246 16.99 15.09 -1.52
CA SER A 246 17.17 14.37 -2.76
C SER A 246 18.64 14.33 -3.16
N ARG A 247 19.05 13.23 -3.77
CA ARG A 247 20.36 13.04 -4.40
C ARG A 247 20.40 13.54 -5.85
N LEU A 248 19.27 14.02 -6.40
CA LEU A 248 19.19 14.55 -7.77
C LEU A 248 20.28 15.60 -8.07
N PRO A 249 20.56 16.58 -7.18
CA PRO A 249 21.64 17.55 -7.40
C PRO A 249 23.02 16.94 -7.69
N GLY A 250 23.32 15.76 -7.15
CA GLY A 250 24.58 15.06 -7.39
C GLY A 250 24.56 14.11 -8.60
N LEU A 251 23.38 13.87 -9.18
CA LEU A 251 23.18 13.03 -10.37
C LEU A 251 23.11 13.85 -11.66
N ILE A 252 23.01 15.17 -11.57
CA ILE A 252 22.86 16.08 -12.69
C ILE A 252 24.05 17.03 -12.78
N ASP A 253 24.56 17.25 -13.98
CA ASP A 253 25.70 18.15 -14.23
C ASP A 253 25.32 19.64 -14.13
N ASN A 254 24.02 19.98 -14.23
CA ASN A 254 23.56 21.38 -14.22
C ASN A 254 22.42 21.64 -13.22
N LEU A 255 22.77 22.32 -12.12
CA LEU A 255 21.84 22.74 -11.07
C LEU A 255 21.01 23.98 -11.45
N GLU A 256 21.40 24.77 -12.46
CA GLU A 256 20.68 26.00 -12.83
C GLU A 256 19.27 25.73 -13.32
N ASN A 257 19.02 24.51 -13.82
CA ASN A 257 17.72 24.10 -14.32
C ASN A 257 16.90 23.27 -13.33
N PHE A 258 17.36 23.16 -12.09
CA PHE A 258 16.71 22.42 -11.03
C PHE A 258 15.85 23.34 -10.16
N SER A 259 14.60 22.95 -9.95
CA SER A 259 13.68 23.67 -9.07
C SER A 259 12.87 22.71 -8.22
N ILE A 260 12.52 23.15 -7.00
CA ILE A 260 11.73 22.36 -6.06
C ILE A 260 10.42 23.10 -5.84
N GLN A 261 9.32 22.48 -6.22
CA GLN A 261 7.97 22.94 -5.89
C GLN A 261 7.47 22.19 -4.67
N ALA A 262 7.20 22.91 -3.58
CA ALA A 262 6.68 22.33 -2.36
C ALA A 262 5.40 23.06 -1.92
N GLU A 263 4.32 22.30 -1.75
CA GLU A 263 3.10 22.77 -1.11
C GLU A 263 2.99 22.15 0.28
N CYS A 264 3.04 23.00 1.30
CA CYS A 264 2.85 22.61 2.69
C CYS A 264 1.50 23.14 3.18
N ARG A 265 0.66 22.27 3.73
CA ARG A 265 -0.65 22.62 4.27
C ARG A 265 -0.77 22.17 5.71
N GLN A 266 -1.37 23.02 6.51
CA GLN A 266 -1.66 22.71 7.89
C GLN A 266 -2.93 21.84 7.97
N CYS A 267 -2.85 20.76 8.73
CA CYS A 267 -3.94 19.83 8.99
C CYS A 267 -4.35 19.93 10.45
N ARG A 268 -5.59 20.35 10.72
CA ARG A 268 -6.18 20.32 12.05
C ARG A 268 -6.80 18.96 12.29
N VAL A 269 -6.27 18.27 13.27
CA VAL A 269 -6.78 16.97 13.70
C VAL A 269 -7.61 17.14 14.95
N THR A 270 -8.85 16.66 14.90
CA THR A 270 -9.75 16.59 16.05
C THR A 270 -9.80 15.15 16.57
N GLU A 271 -9.34 14.94 17.79
CA GLU A 271 -9.54 13.73 18.58
C GLU A 271 -10.73 13.90 19.51
N ARG A 272 -11.51 12.84 19.68
CA ARG A 272 -12.61 12.71 20.62
C ARG A 272 -12.39 11.48 21.47
N ILE A 273 -12.94 11.48 22.67
CA ILE A 273 -12.89 10.31 23.55
C ILE A 273 -14.23 9.57 23.42
N ASN A 274 -14.19 8.25 23.22
CA ASN A 274 -15.41 7.44 23.19
C ASN A 274 -15.94 7.19 24.62
N ASN A 275 -17.12 6.60 24.74
CA ASN A 275 -17.74 6.31 26.05
C ASN A 275 -16.92 5.34 26.93
N GLN A 276 -15.90 4.69 26.37
CA GLN A 276 -14.99 3.76 27.06
C GLN A 276 -13.67 4.44 27.48
N GLY A 277 -13.53 5.75 27.28
CA GLY A 277 -12.30 6.49 27.61
C GLY A 277 -11.19 6.36 26.56
N VAL A 278 -11.43 5.74 25.43
CA VAL A 278 -10.44 5.55 24.36
C VAL A 278 -10.47 6.77 23.42
N PRO A 279 -9.34 7.48 23.23
CA PRO A 279 -9.26 8.56 22.26
C PRO A 279 -9.27 7.98 20.84
N TYR A 280 -10.15 8.52 20.00
CA TYR A 280 -10.22 8.25 18.58
C TYR A 280 -10.18 9.57 17.79
N ARG A 281 -9.63 9.53 16.58
CA ARG A 281 -9.59 10.71 15.72
C ARG A 281 -10.95 10.84 15.02
N ALA A 282 -11.65 11.93 15.26
CA ALA A 282 -12.99 12.17 14.73
C ALA A 282 -12.98 12.91 13.39
N HIS A 283 -12.04 13.85 13.19
CA HIS A 283 -12.01 14.66 11.97
C HIS A 283 -10.61 15.18 11.64
N ILE A 284 -10.33 15.37 10.35
CA ILE A 284 -9.12 16.02 9.84
C ILE A 284 -9.58 17.13 8.89
N ASP A 285 -9.31 18.38 9.25
CA ASP A 285 -9.50 19.53 8.36
C ASP A 285 -8.15 19.87 7.74
N ILE A 286 -8.03 19.78 6.41
CA ILE A 286 -6.85 20.26 5.68
C ILE A 286 -7.13 21.69 5.24
N ALA A 287 -6.20 22.61 5.46
CA ALA A 287 -6.34 23.98 5.00
C ALA A 287 -6.45 24.05 3.45
N ASP A 288 -7.35 24.89 2.94
CA ASP A 288 -7.54 25.03 1.49
C ASP A 288 -6.35 25.67 0.77
N ARG A 289 -5.56 26.47 1.49
CA ARG A 289 -4.43 27.22 0.96
C ARG A 289 -3.11 26.71 1.50
N PRO A 290 -2.05 26.64 0.67
CA PRO A 290 -0.71 26.35 1.14
C PRO A 290 -0.20 27.47 2.04
N GLU A 291 0.57 27.11 3.06
CA GLU A 291 1.22 28.04 3.96
C GLU A 291 2.62 28.39 3.43
N THR A 292 2.98 29.68 3.50
CA THR A 292 4.31 30.15 3.10
C THR A 292 5.30 29.97 4.25
N PRO A 293 6.47 29.36 4.02
CA PRO A 293 7.48 29.19 5.05
C PRO A 293 7.99 30.55 5.54
N LYS A 294 8.35 30.62 6.83
CA LYS A 294 8.97 31.82 7.42
C LYS A 294 10.39 32.04 6.93
N ALA A 295 11.10 30.95 6.71
CA ALA A 295 12.44 30.92 6.17
C ALA A 295 12.63 29.66 5.34
N GLN A 296 13.57 29.71 4.41
CA GLN A 296 14.02 28.58 3.64
C GLN A 296 15.55 28.52 3.69
N ARG A 297 16.09 27.31 3.76
CA ARG A 297 17.54 27.07 3.74
C ARG A 297 17.84 25.96 2.75
N LEU A 298 18.70 26.26 1.79
CA LEU A 298 19.11 25.33 0.75
C LEU A 298 20.47 24.71 1.12
N TYR A 299 20.53 23.40 1.06
CA TYR A 299 21.73 22.58 1.10
C TYR A 299 21.98 21.94 -0.28
N ALA A 300 23.14 21.32 -0.45
CA ALA A 300 23.48 20.64 -1.69
C ALA A 300 22.48 19.50 -2.02
N ASP A 301 21.96 18.81 -1.01
CA ASP A 301 21.10 17.63 -1.13
C ASP A 301 19.72 17.82 -0.46
N ALA A 302 19.43 18.99 0.11
CA ALA A 302 18.20 19.21 0.86
C ALA A 302 17.69 20.64 0.81
N LEU A 303 16.36 20.79 0.84
CA LEU A 303 15.67 22.05 1.07
C LEU A 303 14.96 21.98 2.41
N GLU A 304 15.30 22.88 3.32
CA GLU A 304 14.62 23.04 4.60
C GLU A 304 13.66 24.22 4.57
N LEU A 305 12.43 23.95 4.99
CA LEU A 305 11.34 24.92 5.07
C LEU A 305 10.94 25.06 6.54
N PHE A 306 10.94 26.29 7.04
CA PHE A 306 10.68 26.58 8.46
C PHE A 306 9.27 27.14 8.65
N PHE A 307 8.50 26.52 9.54
CA PHE A 307 7.11 26.86 9.82
C PHE A 307 6.83 27.08 11.31
N ILE A 308 5.71 27.73 11.60
CA ILE A 308 5.17 27.87 12.96
C ILE A 308 3.95 26.95 13.04
N THR A 309 4.04 25.90 13.87
CA THR A 309 2.92 25.03 14.16
C THR A 309 2.08 25.63 15.29
N PRO A 310 0.78 25.86 15.08
CA PRO A 310 -0.10 26.34 16.13
C PRO A 310 -0.16 25.38 17.32
N ILE A 311 -0.31 25.97 18.50
CA ILE A 311 -0.32 25.25 19.78
C ILE A 311 -1.54 24.32 19.83
N ASN A 312 -1.33 23.12 20.35
CA ASN A 312 -2.40 22.14 20.57
C ASN A 312 -3.41 22.69 21.58
N ASN A 313 -4.68 22.74 21.19
CA ASN A 313 -5.76 23.24 22.03
C ASN A 313 -6.57 22.06 22.59
N PHE A 314 -6.81 22.09 23.90
CA PHE A 314 -7.71 21.16 24.57
C PHE A 314 -9.07 21.83 24.74
N SER A 315 -10.16 21.12 24.41
CA SER A 315 -11.49 21.63 24.73
C SER A 315 -11.62 21.74 26.26
N PRO A 316 -12.19 22.85 26.80
CA PRO A 316 -12.43 22.99 28.23
C PRO A 316 -13.39 21.91 28.79
N THR A 317 -14.15 21.23 27.93
CA THR A 317 -15.02 20.10 28.30
C THR A 317 -14.28 18.77 28.44
N GLY A 318 -12.97 18.70 28.13
CA GLY A 318 -12.14 17.49 28.23
C GLY A 318 -12.45 16.37 27.23
N SER A 319 -13.52 16.48 26.45
CA SER A 319 -14.02 15.43 25.54
C SER A 319 -13.40 15.45 24.14
N SER A 320 -12.72 16.53 23.77
CA SER A 320 -12.01 16.65 22.48
C SER A 320 -10.67 17.36 22.60
N ARG A 321 -9.71 16.88 21.81
CA ARG A 321 -8.36 17.44 21.67
C ARG A 321 -8.14 17.86 20.23
N HIS A 322 -7.59 19.04 20.03
CA HIS A 322 -7.18 19.51 18.70
C HIS A 322 -5.65 19.61 18.67
N TYR A 323 -5.05 18.98 17.68
CA TYR A 323 -3.63 19.14 17.39
C TYR A 323 -3.42 19.36 15.90
N TYR A 324 -2.27 19.91 15.57
CA TYR A 324 -1.94 20.26 14.20
C TYR A 324 -0.83 19.35 13.67
N GLN A 325 -0.98 18.99 12.41
CA GLN A 325 0.00 18.22 11.63
C GLN A 325 0.26 18.94 10.31
N TRP A 326 1.33 18.56 9.62
CA TRP A 326 1.66 19.08 8.29
C TRP A 326 1.41 18.01 7.25
N ALA A 327 0.71 18.37 6.17
CA ALA A 327 0.69 17.61 4.94
C ALA A 327 1.61 18.29 3.92
N VAL A 328 2.46 17.52 3.26
CA VAL A 328 3.50 18.05 2.39
C VAL A 328 3.40 17.36 1.04
N ARG A 329 3.44 18.15 -0.03
CA ARG A 329 3.56 17.65 -1.40
C ARG A 329 4.74 18.32 -2.06
N ALA A 330 5.72 17.53 -2.45
CA ALA A 330 6.94 18.01 -3.08
C ALA A 330 7.11 17.44 -4.48
N GLN A 331 7.55 18.27 -5.41
CA GLN A 331 7.88 17.91 -6.78
C GLN A 331 9.20 18.57 -7.14
N PHE A 332 10.15 17.76 -7.60
CA PHE A 332 11.45 18.23 -8.07
C PHE A 332 11.40 18.30 -9.60
N ILE A 333 11.79 19.42 -10.18
CA ILE A 333 11.61 19.71 -11.60
C ILE A 333 12.98 20.02 -12.19
N ILE A 334 13.36 19.25 -13.20
CA ILE A 334 14.55 19.48 -14.01
C ILE A 334 14.09 19.98 -15.38
N THR A 335 14.63 21.10 -15.83
CA THR A 335 14.36 21.63 -17.16
C THR A 335 15.53 21.32 -18.09
N ASP A 336 15.29 20.61 -19.19
CA ASP A 336 16.31 20.43 -20.23
C ASP A 336 15.80 21.04 -21.54
N GLY A 337 16.34 22.21 -21.88
CA GLY A 337 15.87 23.01 -23.02
C GLY A 337 14.38 23.36 -22.92
N LYS A 338 13.53 22.65 -23.69
CA LYS A 338 12.06 22.82 -23.70
C LYS A 338 11.32 21.76 -22.89
N GLU A 339 12.00 20.69 -22.48
CA GLU A 339 11.40 19.58 -21.77
C GLU A 339 11.52 19.77 -20.26
N LYS A 340 10.51 19.30 -19.53
CA LYS A 340 10.48 19.33 -18.07
C LYS A 340 10.31 17.91 -17.56
N TYR A 341 11.24 17.50 -16.72
CA TYR A 341 11.24 16.22 -16.04
C TYR A 341 10.81 16.43 -14.60
N TYR A 342 9.79 15.68 -14.17
CA TYR A 342 9.14 15.83 -12.87
C TYR A 342 9.48 14.65 -11.98
N PHE A 343 9.91 14.88 -10.75
CA PHE A 343 10.27 13.81 -9.82
C PHE A 343 9.45 13.93 -8.53
N PRO A 344 9.01 12.80 -7.95
CA PRO A 344 9.33 11.41 -8.31
C PRO A 344 8.66 10.93 -9.61
N ALA A 345 9.35 10.16 -10.44
CA ALA A 345 8.72 9.45 -11.55
C ALA A 345 7.74 8.39 -11.03
N PRO A 346 6.72 7.99 -11.81
CA PRO A 346 5.83 6.91 -11.46
C PRO A 346 6.61 5.60 -11.23
N PRO A 347 6.07 4.68 -10.41
CA PRO A 347 6.64 3.35 -10.25
C PRO A 347 6.94 2.70 -11.61
N LEU A 348 7.97 1.86 -11.68
CA LEU A 348 8.40 1.24 -12.94
C LEU A 348 7.29 0.46 -13.64
N ARG A 349 6.40 -0.15 -12.86
CA ARG A 349 5.28 -0.97 -13.34
C ARG A 349 4.02 -0.16 -13.66
N ASP A 350 4.07 1.15 -13.39
CA ASP A 350 2.97 2.08 -13.57
C ASP A 350 3.12 2.78 -14.95
N PRO A 351 2.08 2.72 -15.81
CA PRO A 351 2.13 3.23 -17.18
C PRO A 351 1.98 4.75 -17.39
N PRO A 352 1.52 5.61 -16.45
CA PRO A 352 1.19 6.99 -16.80
C PRO A 352 2.45 7.80 -17.14
N GLN A 353 2.38 8.56 -18.22
CA GLN A 353 3.32 9.63 -18.56
C GLN A 353 2.84 10.96 -17.97
N TYR A 354 3.74 11.92 -17.78
CA TYR A 354 3.37 13.22 -17.22
C TYR A 354 2.37 13.94 -18.14
N GLY A 355 1.32 14.51 -17.54
CA GLY A 355 0.20 15.15 -18.24
C GLY A 355 -0.41 16.26 -17.39
N GLN A 356 -1.33 17.04 -17.97
CA GLN A 356 -1.95 18.19 -17.28
C GLN A 356 -2.67 17.79 -15.98
N ASP A 357 -3.20 16.58 -15.91
CA ASP A 357 -3.88 16.06 -14.72
C ASP A 357 -2.96 15.93 -13.49
N TRP A 358 -1.65 15.86 -13.71
CA TRP A 358 -0.62 15.73 -12.66
C TRP A 358 0.05 17.05 -12.28
N SER A 359 -0.39 18.16 -12.88
CA SER A 359 0.18 19.50 -12.66
C SER A 359 -0.11 20.09 -11.28
N ARG A 360 -1.09 19.55 -10.56
CA ARG A 360 -1.48 20.03 -9.22
C ARG A 360 -1.46 18.91 -8.19
N PRO A 361 -0.93 19.19 -6.98
CA PRO A 361 -0.94 18.21 -5.92
C PRO A 361 -2.34 18.05 -5.33
N THR A 362 -2.70 16.81 -5.01
CA THR A 362 -3.93 16.47 -4.30
C THR A 362 -3.60 16.05 -2.88
N PHE A 363 -4.26 16.66 -1.90
CA PHE A 363 -4.05 16.38 -0.47
C PHE A 363 -5.05 15.36 0.10
N THR A 364 -6.05 14.95 -0.70
CA THR A 364 -7.01 13.90 -0.32
C THR A 364 -6.51 12.49 -0.61
N LYS A 365 -5.45 12.36 -1.41
CA LYS A 365 -4.82 11.09 -1.79
C LYS A 365 -3.35 11.09 -1.38
N ILE A 366 -2.82 9.91 -1.13
CA ILE A 366 -1.39 9.68 -0.89
C ILE A 366 -0.80 8.91 -2.07
N ASN A 367 0.53 8.89 -2.20
CA ASN A 367 1.24 8.22 -3.30
C ASN A 367 0.72 8.63 -4.69
N GLN A 368 0.51 9.94 -4.89
CA GLN A 368 0.11 10.48 -6.19
C GLN A 368 1.32 10.43 -7.15
N PRO A 369 1.16 9.96 -8.39
CA PRO A 369 2.24 10.02 -9.38
C PRO A 369 2.80 11.45 -9.53
N PHE A 370 4.12 11.58 -9.69
CA PHE A 370 4.82 12.86 -9.84
C PHE A 370 4.85 13.77 -8.61
N TRP A 371 4.38 13.30 -7.45
CA TRP A 371 4.37 14.06 -6.20
C TRP A 371 4.84 13.20 -5.02
N ALA A 372 5.88 13.66 -4.33
CA ALA A 372 6.29 13.06 -3.07
C ALA A 372 5.41 13.55 -1.93
N ASP A 373 4.89 12.62 -1.13
CA ASP A 373 4.13 12.89 0.09
C ASP A 373 4.88 12.49 1.37
N GLU A 374 4.48 13.07 2.50
CA GLU A 374 5.15 12.91 3.80
C GLU A 374 5.11 11.51 4.41
N VAL A 375 4.37 10.57 3.80
CA VAL A 375 4.21 9.21 4.31
C VAL A 375 4.89 8.19 3.40
N THR A 376 4.62 8.23 2.10
CA THR A 376 5.27 7.34 1.13
C THR A 376 6.78 7.62 1.07
N TYR A 377 7.17 8.89 1.13
CA TYR A 377 8.56 9.32 1.11
C TYR A 377 9.06 9.72 2.49
N LYS A 378 8.44 9.20 3.56
CA LYS A 378 8.86 9.49 4.93
C LYS A 378 10.33 9.08 5.11
N ALA A 379 11.16 10.01 5.58
CA ALA A 379 12.53 9.66 5.93
C ALA A 379 12.54 8.54 6.98
N PRO A 380 13.44 7.54 6.85
CA PRO A 380 13.59 6.51 7.87
C PRO A 380 13.90 7.18 9.21
N ALA A 381 13.28 6.69 10.29
CA ALA A 381 13.60 7.18 11.61
C ALA A 381 15.07 6.84 11.89
N ASN A 382 15.89 7.88 12.10
CA ASN A 382 17.22 7.70 12.67
C ASN A 382 17.04 7.34 14.15
N ASP A 383 16.88 6.05 14.44
CA ASP A 383 17.06 5.48 15.79
C ASP A 383 18.50 4.98 15.94
#